data_AF-A0A822ASG1-F1
#
_entry.id   AF-A0A822ASG1-F1
#
_cell.length_a   1.000
_cell.length_b   1.000
_cell.length_c   1.000
_cell.angle_alpha   90.00
_cell.angle_beta   90.00
_cell.angle_gamma   90.00
#
_symmetry.space_group_name_H-M   'P 1'
#
loop_
_entity.id
_entity.type
_entity.pdbx_description
1 polymer ?
#
loop_
_entity_poly.entity_id
_entity_poly.type
_entity_poly.pdbx_seq_one_letter_code
_entity_poly.pdbx_strand_id
1 'polypeptide(L)'
;LICWIIDQQLCERMNSKGGFNPQLHAWWHIICAIDSHVGIICGEAMRLLSIKYQQHQAKHAESSVKPFQPKDHLHIVFYLGLPFMDYSYDKRMKEAKEQ
;
A
#
# COMPACT_ATOMS: atom_id res chain seq x y z
N LEU A 1 -9.05 2.37 17.31
CA LEU A 1 -10.04 2.23 18.41
C LEU A 1 -9.53 2.86 19.71
N ILE A 2 -8.33 2.50 20.18
CA ILE A 2 -7.75 3.06 21.41
C ILE A 2 -7.54 4.58 21.30
N CYS A 3 -7.01 5.07 20.18
CA CYS A 3 -6.85 6.51 19.95
C CYS A 3 -8.17 7.26 19.89
N TRP A 4 -9.27 6.64 19.42
CA TRP A 4 -10.60 7.24 19.38
C TRP A 4 -11.16 7.48 20.80
N ILE A 5 -11.02 6.50 21.69
CA ILE A 5 -11.48 6.61 23.08
C ILE A 5 -10.65 7.67 23.83
N ILE A 6 -9.34 7.68 23.61
CA ILE A 6 -8.43 8.63 24.26
C ILE A 6 -8.69 10.06 23.77
N ASP A 7 -8.91 10.24 22.46
CA ASP A 7 -9.22 11.54 21.86
C ASP A 7 -10.54 12.11 22.37
N GLN A 8 -11.60 11.29 22.45
CA GLN A 8 -12.90 11.71 22.98
C GLN A 8 -12.80 12.14 24.46
N GLN A 9 -12.13 11.34 25.30
CA GLN A 9 -11.98 11.65 26.72
C GLN A 9 -11.09 12.87 26.98
N LEU A 10 -10.04 13.08 26.17
CA LEU A 10 -9.17 14.25 26.27
C LEU A 10 -9.86 15.51 25.76
N CYS A 11 -10.63 15.42 24.67
CA CYS A 11 -11.33 16.56 24.09
C CYS A 11 -12.40 17.10 25.06
N GLU A 12 -13.18 16.24 25.71
CA GLU A 12 -14.14 16.64 26.75
C GLU A 12 -13.46 17.31 27.95
N ARG A 13 -12.31 16.78 28.40
CA ARG A 13 -11.55 17.34 29.53
C ARG A 13 -10.91 18.70 29.20
N MET A 14 -10.33 18.84 28.02
CA MET A 14 -9.59 20.05 27.63
C MET A 14 -10.50 21.20 27.17
N ASN A 15 -11.63 20.92 26.53
CA ASN A 15 -12.60 21.96 26.16
C ASN A 15 -13.19 22.68 27.39
N SER A 16 -13.28 21.99 28.53
CA SER A 16 -13.75 22.59 29.78
C SER A 16 -12.84 23.70 30.35
N LYS A 17 -11.58 23.81 29.90
CA LYS A 17 -10.56 24.67 30.53
C LYS A 17 -9.98 25.81 29.68
N GLY A 18 -10.34 25.95 28.40
CA GLY A 18 -9.80 27.10 27.64
C GLY A 18 -9.86 27.04 26.11
N GLY A 19 -10.88 26.43 25.51
CA GLY A 19 -11.12 26.55 24.05
C GLY A 19 -10.01 26.00 23.16
N PHE A 20 -9.14 25.14 23.67
CA PHE A 20 -8.16 24.43 22.87
C PHE A 20 -8.90 23.33 22.12
N ASN A 21 -8.98 23.44 20.79
CA ASN A 21 -9.57 22.44 19.92
C ASN A 21 -8.48 21.44 19.49
N PRO A 22 -8.29 20.30 20.18
CA PRO A 22 -7.41 19.28 19.66
C PRO A 22 -8.08 18.71 18.42
N GLN A 23 -7.64 19.12 17.23
CA GLN A 23 -7.99 18.45 15.97
C GLN A 23 -7.37 17.03 15.89
N LEU A 24 -7.15 16.39 17.02
CA LEU A 24 -6.53 15.08 17.15
C LEU A 24 -7.48 14.00 16.60
N HIS A 25 -8.80 14.28 16.57
CA HIS A 25 -9.77 13.56 15.74
C HIS A 25 -9.50 13.66 14.22
N ALA A 26 -9.15 14.86 13.73
CA ALA A 26 -8.81 15.05 12.32
C ALA A 26 -7.51 14.31 11.97
N TRP A 27 -6.51 14.36 12.87
CA TRP A 27 -5.28 13.58 12.73
C TRP A 27 -5.53 12.06 12.78
N TRP A 28 -6.47 11.60 13.62
CA TRP A 28 -6.88 10.20 13.64
C TRP A 28 -7.43 9.75 12.29
N HIS A 29 -8.31 10.54 11.66
CA HIS A 29 -8.81 10.23 10.32
C HIS A 29 -7.70 10.19 9.28
N ILE A 30 -6.73 11.10 9.34
CA ILE A 30 -5.56 11.10 8.44
C ILE A 30 -4.75 9.81 8.62
N ILE A 31 -4.43 9.43 9.87
CA ILE A 31 -3.66 8.21 10.15
C ILE A 31 -4.42 6.97 9.69
N CYS A 32 -5.72 6.86 9.97
CA CYS A 32 -6.54 5.75 9.49
C CYS A 32 -6.62 5.68 7.97
N ALA A 33 -6.69 6.82 7.29
CA ALA A 33 -6.70 6.87 5.83
C ALA A 33 -5.35 6.37 5.25
N ILE A 34 -4.23 6.79 5.84
CA ILE A 34 -2.89 6.34 5.46
C ILE A 34 -2.75 4.82 5.70
N ASP A 35 -3.14 4.33 6.88
CA ASP A 35 -3.08 2.90 7.22
C ASP A 35 -3.93 2.06 6.27
N SER A 36 -5.17 2.49 6.00
CA SER A 36 -6.06 1.83 5.05
C SER A 36 -5.49 1.82 3.64
N HIS A 37 -4.92 2.94 3.18
CA HIS A 37 -4.26 3.05 1.87
C HIS A 37 -3.09 2.08 1.75
N VAL A 38 -2.19 2.05 2.74
CA VAL A 38 -1.06 1.11 2.76
C VAL A 38 -1.55 -0.33 2.76
N GLY A 39 -2.59 -0.65 3.53
CA GLY A 39 -3.21 -1.97 3.56
C GLY A 39 -3.73 -2.41 2.19
N ILE A 40 -4.41 -1.52 1.46
CA ILE A 40 -4.89 -1.78 0.10
C ILE A 40 -3.73 -2.04 -0.84
N ILE A 41 -2.71 -1.18 -0.84
CA ILE A 41 -1.53 -1.33 -1.71
C ILE A 41 -0.78 -2.63 -1.44
N CYS A 42 -0.60 -3.01 -0.17
CA CYS A 42 -0.02 -4.30 0.20
C CYS A 42 -0.86 -5.48 -0.32
N GLY A 43 -2.18 -5.40 -0.20
CA GLY A 43 -3.10 -6.41 -0.73
C GLY A 43 -3.00 -6.57 -2.25
N GLU A 44 -2.98 -5.45 -2.99
CA GLU A 44 -2.79 -5.46 -4.43
C GLU A 44 -1.41 -6.03 -4.83
N ALA A 45 -0.35 -5.62 -4.14
CA ALA A 45 1.00 -6.12 -4.38
C ALA A 45 1.09 -7.64 -4.20
N MET A 46 0.54 -8.17 -3.11
CA MET A 46 0.51 -9.62 -2.85
C MET A 46 -0.30 -10.37 -3.90
N ARG A 47 -1.45 -9.83 -4.30
CA ARG A 47 -2.29 -10.44 -5.35
C ARG A 47 -1.56 -10.47 -6.69
N LEU A 48 -0.94 -9.36 -7.10
CA LEU A 48 -0.17 -9.28 -8.34
C LEU A 48 0.99 -10.29 -8.32
N LEU A 49 1.73 -10.35 -7.22
CA LEU A 49 2.85 -11.25 -7.06
C LEU A 49 2.40 -12.72 -7.14
N SER A 50 1.28 -13.05 -6.50
CA SER A 50 0.68 -14.40 -6.56
C SER A 50 0.32 -14.81 -7.99
N ILE A 51 -0.32 -13.92 -8.75
CA ILE A 51 -0.67 -14.17 -10.17
C ILE A 51 0.60 -14.39 -11.00
N LYS A 52 1.62 -13.54 -10.83
CA LYS A 52 2.88 -13.64 -11.57
C LYS A 52 3.64 -14.93 -11.24
N TYR A 53 3.61 -15.34 -9.97
CA TYR A 53 4.21 -16.59 -9.52
C TYR A 53 3.51 -17.82 -10.15
N GLN A 54 2.18 -17.84 -10.17
CA GLN A 54 1.43 -18.92 -10.83
C GLN A 54 1.71 -18.99 -12.34
N GLN A 55 1.77 -17.83 -13.02
CA GLN A 55 2.15 -17.76 -14.44
C GLN A 55 3.57 -18.26 -14.69
N HIS A 56 4.50 -17.97 -13.79
CA HIS A 56 5.88 -18.45 -13.86
C HIS A 56 5.94 -19.98 -13.70
N GLN A 57 5.24 -20.54 -12.71
CA GLN A 57 5.17 -21.99 -12.50
C GLN A 57 4.60 -22.72 -13.73
N ALA A 58 3.53 -22.21 -14.34
CA ALA A 58 2.95 -22.80 -15.54
C ALA A 58 3.97 -22.85 -16.71
N LYS A 59 4.77 -21.80 -16.90
CA LYS A 59 5.80 -21.73 -17.96
C LYS A 59 7.05 -22.56 -17.64
N HIS A 60 7.39 -22.71 -16.36
CA HIS A 60 8.57 -23.46 -15.93
C HIS A 60 8.40 -24.98 -16.11
N ALA A 61 7.14 -25.45 -16.15
CA ALA A 61 6.84 -26.82 -16.54
C ALA A 61 7.15 -27.11 -18.03
N GLU A 62 7.20 -26.07 -18.87
CA GLU A 62 7.39 -26.16 -20.32
C GLU A 62 8.80 -25.75 -20.80
N SER A 63 9.61 -25.08 -19.95
CA SER A 63 10.94 -24.57 -20.34
C SER A 63 11.87 -24.35 -19.14
N SER A 64 13.19 -24.42 -19.35
CA SER A 64 14.23 -24.05 -18.37
C SER A 64 14.27 -22.53 -18.17
N VAL A 65 13.28 -22.00 -17.45
CA VAL A 65 13.16 -20.58 -17.15
C VAL A 65 14.03 -20.22 -15.94
N LYS A 66 14.48 -18.97 -15.84
CA LYS A 66 15.19 -18.47 -14.65
C LYS A 66 14.28 -18.51 -13.40
N PRO A 67 14.84 -18.65 -12.19
CA PRO A 67 14.06 -18.61 -10.95
C PRO A 67 13.29 -17.30 -10.80
N PHE A 68 12.05 -17.38 -10.29
CA PHE A 68 11.18 -16.22 -10.06
C PHE A 68 11.78 -15.29 -9.00
N GLN A 69 11.91 -14.00 -9.32
CA GLN A 69 12.35 -12.99 -8.35
C GLN A 69 11.26 -11.92 -8.19
N PRO A 70 10.66 -11.74 -6.98
CA PRO A 70 9.57 -10.80 -6.76
C PRO A 70 9.86 -9.36 -7.18
N LYS A 71 11.11 -8.91 -6.99
CA LYS A 71 11.57 -7.56 -7.35
C LYS A 71 11.48 -7.24 -8.85
N ASP A 72 11.45 -8.27 -9.71
CA ASP A 72 11.35 -8.09 -11.16
C ASP A 72 9.89 -7.87 -11.61
N HIS A 73 8.93 -8.11 -10.71
CA HIS A 73 7.50 -8.13 -11.00
C HIS A 73 6.70 -7.12 -10.19
N LEU A 74 7.30 -6.52 -9.17
CA LEU A 74 6.64 -5.59 -8.26
C LEU A 74 7.40 -4.27 -8.22
N HIS A 75 6.76 -3.20 -8.69
CA HIS A 75 7.28 -1.83 -8.63
C HIS A 75 6.34 -0.96 -7.81
N ILE A 76 6.85 -0.43 -6.70
CA ILE A 76 6.15 0.50 -5.83
C ILE A 76 6.86 1.85 -5.91
N VAL A 77 6.11 2.90 -6.20
CA VAL A 77 6.59 4.28 -6.28
C VAL A 77 5.99 5.07 -5.12
N PHE A 78 6.77 5.99 -4.53
CA PHE A 78 6.30 6.82 -3.43
C PHE A 78 5.98 8.22 -3.94
N TYR A 79 4.74 8.66 -3.78
CA TYR A 79 4.31 10.04 -4.03
C TYR A 79 3.87 10.67 -2.72
N LEU A 80 4.50 11.79 -2.34
CA LEU A 80 4.25 12.48 -1.08
C LEU A 80 4.34 11.56 0.16
N GLY A 81 5.25 10.58 0.11
CA GLY A 81 5.45 9.59 1.19
C GLY A 81 4.46 8.43 1.20
N LEU A 82 3.46 8.40 0.31
CA LEU A 82 2.51 7.30 0.18
C LEU A 82 2.91 6.33 -0.93
N PRO A 83 2.79 5.01 -0.71
CA PRO A 83 3.13 4.01 -1.72
C PRO A 83 2.04 3.90 -2.78
N PHE A 84 2.44 3.70 -4.03
CA PHE A 84 1.56 3.44 -5.16
C PHE A 84 2.15 2.33 -6.04
N MET A 85 1.28 1.51 -6.61
CA MET A 85 1.68 0.46 -7.55
C MET A 85 1.95 1.07 -8.94
N ASP A 86 3.14 0.85 -9.50
CA ASP A 86 3.44 1.22 -10.88
C ASP A 86 3.20 0.06 -11.84
N TYR A 87 2.00 0.03 -12.41
CA TYR A 87 1.63 -0.94 -13.45
C TYR A 87 2.22 -0.63 -14.83
N SER A 88 2.74 0.58 -15.05
CA SER A 88 3.28 1.00 -16.35
C SER A 88 4.65 0.37 -16.65
N TYR A 89 5.40 -0.02 -15.62
CA TYR A 89 6.67 -0.73 -15.76
C TYR A 89 6.53 -2.04 -16.54
N ASP A 90 5.52 -2.84 -16.21
CA ASP A 90 5.27 -4.14 -16.84
C ASP A 90 4.82 -3.98 -18.31
N LYS A 91 4.14 -2.87 -18.64
CA LYS A 91 3.79 -2.51 -20.02
C LYS A 91 5.04 -2.16 -20.84
N ARG A 92 5.89 -1.29 -20.32
CA ARG A 92 7.16 -0.89 -20.98
C ARG A 92 8.10 -2.08 -21.20
N MET A 93 8.17 -3.02 -20.24
CA MET A 93 8.96 -4.24 -20.36
C MET A 93 8.45 -5.19 -21.45
N LYS A 94 7.14 -5.23 -21.71
CA LYS A 94 6.58 -6.01 -22.83
C LYS A 94 6.90 -5.36 -24.18
N GLU A 95 6.67 -4.05 -24.28
CA GLU A 95 6.98 -3.27 -25.50
C GLU A 95 8.48 -3.37 -25.88
N ALA A 96 9.38 -3.35 -24.90
CA ALA A 96 10.82 -3.50 -25.14
C ALA A 96 11.29 -4.91 -25.55
N LYS A 97 10.47 -5.94 -25.36
CA LYS A 97 10.77 -7.32 -25.81
C LYS A 97 10.21 -7.63 -27.20
N GLU A 98 9.31 -6.79 -27.70
CA GLU A 98 8.66 -6.94 -29.01
C GLU A 98 9.35 -6.14 -30.13
N GLN A 99 10.38 -5.35 -29.79
CA GLN A 99 11.30 -4.67 -30.71
C GLN A 99 12.61 -5.46 -30.86
#